data_AF-A0A7Y5NQ00-F1
#
_entry.id   AF-A0A7Y5NQ00-F1
#
_cell.length_a   1.000
_cell.length_b   1.000
_cell.length_c   1.000
_cell.angle_alpha   90.00
_cell.angle_beta   90.00
_cell.angle_gamma   90.00
#
_symmetry.space_group_name_H-M   'P 1'
#
loop_
_entity.id
_entity.type
_entity.pdbx_description
1 polymer ?
#
loop_
_entity_poly.entity_id
_entity_poly.type
_entity_poly.pdbx_seq_one_letter_code
_entity_poly.pdbx_strand_id
1 'polypeptide(L)'
;MSLRRTYRVFCLGAALPIGFALGAHGCSAETTLECVGEDCDLVCPEGEPGCDATCSNSATCDVECADGECNLGCGSQSECNFDCSTSGNCTASCEAQSTCNVDCSDATNCNMDCAGGSECNVECVENCGGACAGNSNCNLTCDTGCGFSCTGNTNCTLSCSTNCFICCQGSGECSLDCGPDEEVTECEGGIKVCGRDCPAASECPADPTATAEP
;
A
#
# COMPACT_ATOMS: atom_id res chain seq x y z
N MET A 1 -4.35 22.40 -18.28
CA MET A 1 -5.41 22.44 -17.26
C MET A 1 -6.05 21.07 -17.30
N SER A 2 -5.55 20.14 -16.50
CA SER A 2 -6.17 18.82 -16.35
C SER A 2 -7.49 19.00 -15.59
N LEU A 3 -8.57 18.36 -16.04
CA LEU A 3 -9.83 18.36 -15.30
C LEU A 3 -9.72 17.27 -14.24
N ARG A 4 -9.57 17.66 -12.96
CA ARG A 4 -9.72 16.72 -11.84
C ARG A 4 -11.19 16.37 -11.67
N ARG A 5 -11.48 15.07 -11.60
CA ARG A 5 -12.83 14.56 -11.33
C ARG A 5 -12.87 14.06 -9.89
N THR A 6 -13.62 14.78 -9.06
CA THR A 6 -13.90 14.35 -7.69
C THR A 6 -15.04 13.34 -7.71
N TYR A 7 -14.77 12.09 -7.36
CA TYR A 7 -15.79 11.06 -7.16
C TYR A 7 -16.08 10.94 -5.67
N ARG A 8 -17.28 11.34 -5.26
CA ARG A 8 -17.79 11.09 -3.91
C ARG A 8 -18.90 10.06 -3.99
N VAL A 9 -18.73 8.93 -3.31
CA VAL A 9 -19.77 7.93 -3.15
C VAL A 9 -20.80 8.46 -2.15
N PHE A 10 -21.78 9.23 -2.64
CA PHE A 10 -22.91 9.65 -1.82
C PHE A 10 -23.98 8.55 -1.80
N CYS A 11 -23.97 7.70 -0.77
CA CYS A 11 -25.12 6.87 -0.41
C CYS A 11 -26.24 7.77 0.13
N LEU A 12 -27.03 8.37 -0.77
CA LEU A 12 -28.25 9.08 -0.42
C LEU A 12 -29.29 8.07 0.09
N GLY A 13 -29.32 7.88 1.42
CA GLY A 13 -30.38 7.16 2.11
C GLY A 13 -31.73 7.81 1.86
N ALA A 14 -32.45 7.34 0.84
CA ALA A 14 -33.77 7.83 0.49
C ALA A 14 -34.80 7.36 1.54
N ALA A 15 -35.02 8.17 2.57
CA ALA A 15 -36.17 8.03 3.46
C ALA A 15 -37.45 8.49 2.72
N LEU A 16 -38.03 7.60 1.92
CA LEU A 16 -39.31 7.82 1.23
C LEU A 16 -40.47 7.12 1.96
N PRO A 17 -41.57 7.83 2.30
CA PRO A 17 -42.75 7.21 2.86
C PRO A 17 -43.61 6.56 1.75
N ILE A 18 -43.71 5.22 1.85
CA ILE A 18 -44.85 4.36 1.46
C ILE A 18 -45.53 4.68 0.11
N GLY A 19 -45.19 3.91 -0.92
CA GLY A 19 -46.07 3.68 -2.07
C GLY A 19 -45.31 3.36 -3.36
N PHE A 20 -45.60 2.18 -3.92
CA PHE A 20 -45.06 1.60 -5.16
C PHE A 20 -43.76 0.79 -5.06
N ALA A 21 -43.92 -0.51 -5.27
CA ALA A 21 -42.86 -1.47 -5.53
C ALA A 21 -42.19 -1.17 -6.88
N LEU A 22 -41.01 -0.56 -6.82
CA LEU A 22 -40.03 -0.51 -7.90
C LEU A 22 -38.69 -0.96 -7.31
N GLY A 23 -38.00 -1.84 -8.03
CA GLY A 23 -36.86 -2.61 -7.56
C GLY A 23 -35.83 -1.75 -6.83
N ALA A 24 -35.59 -2.12 -5.56
CA ALA A 24 -34.45 -1.66 -4.80
C ALA A 24 -33.19 -2.02 -5.59
N HIS A 25 -32.59 -1.03 -6.25
CA HIS A 25 -31.18 -1.09 -6.60
C HIS A 25 -30.47 -0.90 -5.27
N GLY A 26 -30.32 -2.00 -4.53
CA GLY A 26 -29.40 -2.02 -3.40
C GLY A 26 -28.04 -1.61 -3.95
N CYS A 27 -27.43 -0.59 -3.35
CA CYS A 27 -26.00 -0.37 -3.53
C CYS A 27 -25.34 -1.70 -3.16
N SER A 28 -24.81 -2.39 -4.17
CA SER A 28 -24.04 -3.60 -3.93
C SER A 28 -22.83 -3.15 -3.12
N ALA A 29 -22.55 -3.85 -2.01
CA ALA A 29 -21.64 -3.45 -0.94
C ALA A 29 -20.14 -3.42 -1.33
N GLU A 30 -19.82 -3.38 -2.62
CA GLU A 30 -18.45 -3.37 -3.14
C GLU A 30 -18.37 -2.29 -4.20
N THR A 31 -17.94 -1.10 -3.77
CA THR A 31 -17.77 0.05 -4.67
C THR A 31 -16.33 0.04 -5.13
N THR A 32 -16.03 -0.64 -6.23
CA THR A 32 -14.73 -0.49 -6.89
C THR A 32 -14.71 0.83 -7.65
N LEU A 33 -13.82 1.74 -7.25
CA LEU A 33 -13.57 2.98 -7.98
C LEU A 33 -12.48 2.72 -9.03
N GLU A 34 -12.71 3.14 -10.27
CA GLU A 34 -11.78 2.91 -11.37
C GLU A 34 -11.46 4.23 -12.08
N CYS A 35 -10.17 4.48 -12.29
CA CYS A 35 -9.62 5.67 -12.93
C CYS A 35 -8.69 5.29 -14.07
N VAL A 36 -8.96 5.82 -15.26
CA VAL A 36 -8.28 5.41 -16.49
C VAL A 36 -7.84 6.63 -17.30
N GLY A 37 -6.54 6.94 -17.27
CA GLY A 37 -5.94 8.05 -18.01
C GLY A 37 -6.46 9.44 -17.64
N GLU A 38 -7.03 9.59 -16.45
CA GLU A 38 -7.52 10.85 -15.91
C GLU A 38 -7.12 11.03 -14.44
N ASP A 39 -7.21 12.28 -13.96
CA ASP A 39 -6.95 12.62 -12.57
C ASP A 39 -8.23 12.44 -11.74
N CYS A 40 -8.13 11.63 -10.70
CA CYS A 40 -9.21 11.28 -9.79
C CYS A 40 -8.89 11.69 -8.36
N ASP A 41 -9.85 12.35 -7.72
CA ASP A 41 -9.88 12.48 -6.27
C ASP A 41 -10.99 11.55 -5.74
N LEU A 42 -10.62 10.50 -5.02
CA LEU A 42 -11.48 9.44 -4.53
C LEU A 42 -11.56 9.53 -3.00
N VAL A 43 -12.78 9.63 -2.46
CA VAL A 43 -12.97 9.66 -1.01
C VAL A 43 -13.80 8.44 -0.61
N CYS A 44 -13.19 7.57 0.19
CA CYS A 44 -13.84 6.41 0.77
C CYS A 44 -14.63 6.85 2.01
N PRO A 45 -15.97 6.66 2.04
CA PRO A 45 -16.80 7.14 3.13
C PRO A 45 -16.59 6.34 4.43
N GLU A 46 -16.73 7.03 5.56
CA GLU A 46 -16.70 6.43 6.90
C GLU A 46 -17.80 5.37 7.07
N GLY A 47 -17.47 4.28 7.79
CA GLY A 47 -18.44 3.25 8.18
C GLY A 47 -18.79 2.20 7.11
N GLU A 48 -18.18 2.26 5.92
CA GLU A 48 -18.24 1.18 4.93
C GLU A 48 -17.18 0.11 5.24
N PRO A 49 -17.45 -1.18 4.97
CA PRO A 49 -16.55 -2.28 5.35
C PRO A 49 -15.22 -2.27 4.56
N GLY A 50 -15.16 -1.62 3.41
CA GLY A 50 -13.94 -1.44 2.65
C GLY A 50 -14.12 -0.57 1.41
N CYS A 51 -12.99 -0.22 0.81
CA CYS A 51 -12.91 0.65 -0.36
C CYS A 51 -11.82 0.14 -1.31
N ASP A 52 -12.23 -0.29 -2.50
CA ASP A 52 -11.29 -0.73 -3.53
C ASP A 52 -11.18 0.35 -4.60
N ALA A 53 -9.97 0.81 -4.88
CA ALA A 53 -9.69 1.76 -5.94
C ALA A 53 -8.66 1.19 -6.92
N THR A 54 -8.78 1.53 -8.20
CA THR A 54 -7.86 1.11 -9.24
C THR A 54 -7.56 2.24 -10.20
N CYS A 55 -6.29 2.38 -10.56
CA CYS A 55 -5.77 3.48 -11.34
C CYS A 55 -4.90 2.93 -12.46
N SER A 56 -5.13 3.33 -13.70
CA SER A 56 -4.44 2.77 -14.84
C SER A 56 -4.25 3.76 -15.99
N ASN A 57 -3.36 3.41 -16.92
CA ASN A 57 -3.12 4.14 -18.16
C ASN A 57 -2.72 5.60 -17.94
N SER A 58 -1.75 5.82 -17.05
CA SER A 58 -1.28 7.17 -16.69
C SER A 58 -2.34 8.03 -15.99
N ALA A 59 -3.18 7.39 -15.17
CA ALA A 59 -4.07 8.11 -14.25
C ALA A 59 -3.27 8.68 -13.07
N THR A 60 -3.76 9.79 -12.51
CA THR A 60 -3.36 10.26 -11.18
C THR A 60 -4.51 9.98 -10.23
N CYS A 61 -4.26 9.29 -9.13
CA CYS A 61 -5.27 8.99 -8.14
C CYS A 61 -4.86 9.48 -6.78
N ASP A 62 -5.66 10.39 -6.24
CA ASP A 62 -5.58 10.84 -4.86
C ASP A 62 -6.73 10.14 -4.11
N VAL A 63 -6.43 9.18 -3.22
CA VAL A 63 -7.45 8.43 -2.47
C VAL A 63 -7.33 8.72 -0.98
N GLU A 64 -8.42 9.15 -0.38
CA GLU A 64 -8.56 9.37 1.05
C GLU A 64 -9.38 8.22 1.67
N CYS A 65 -8.76 7.45 2.56
CA CYS A 65 -9.36 6.30 3.23
C CYS A 65 -9.72 6.64 4.67
N ALA A 66 -10.98 7.06 4.88
CA ALA A 66 -11.45 7.49 6.19
C ALA A 66 -11.51 6.33 7.21
N ASP A 67 -12.06 5.17 6.82
CA ASP A 67 -12.23 3.99 7.67
C ASP A 67 -12.23 2.70 6.84
N GLY A 68 -12.08 1.55 7.52
CA GLY A 68 -12.23 0.22 6.92
C GLY A 68 -10.96 -0.33 6.27
N GLU A 69 -11.12 -1.38 5.47
CA GLU A 69 -10.04 -1.93 4.64
C GLU A 69 -9.98 -1.17 3.31
N CYS A 70 -8.84 -0.54 3.02
CA CYS A 70 -8.67 0.22 1.78
C CYS A 70 -7.65 -0.48 0.88
N ASN A 71 -8.06 -0.91 -0.32
CA ASN A 71 -7.20 -1.55 -1.30
C ASN A 71 -7.03 -0.66 -2.53
N LEU A 72 -5.80 -0.39 -2.94
CA LEU A 72 -5.50 0.39 -4.13
C LEU A 72 -4.61 -0.38 -5.10
N GLY A 73 -5.07 -0.52 -6.34
CA GLY A 73 -4.27 -1.02 -7.46
C GLY A 73 -3.76 0.11 -8.34
N CYS A 74 -2.45 0.33 -8.36
CA CYS A 74 -1.78 1.30 -9.21
C CYS A 74 -1.13 0.62 -10.42
N GLY A 75 -1.88 0.59 -11.52
CA GLY A 75 -1.48 0.03 -12.79
C GLY A 75 -0.64 0.98 -13.65
N SER A 76 -0.37 0.53 -14.88
CA SER A 76 0.71 1.04 -15.73
C SER A 76 0.85 2.56 -15.78
N GLN A 77 2.07 3.02 -15.44
CA GLN A 77 2.50 4.42 -15.53
C GLN A 77 1.62 5.42 -14.77
N SER A 78 0.86 4.95 -13.78
CA SER A 78 -0.04 5.78 -12.98
C SER A 78 0.68 6.32 -11.74
N GLU A 79 0.18 7.44 -11.21
CA GLU A 79 0.61 8.01 -9.94
C GLU A 79 -0.53 7.86 -8.93
N CYS A 80 -0.24 7.24 -7.80
CA CYS A 80 -1.23 6.89 -6.79
C CYS A 80 -0.78 7.42 -5.43
N ASN A 81 -1.54 8.37 -4.89
CA ASN A 81 -1.37 8.93 -3.57
C ASN A 81 -2.47 8.38 -2.67
N PHE A 82 -2.07 7.75 -1.58
CA PHE A 82 -2.95 7.06 -0.65
C PHE A 82 -2.80 7.66 0.74
N ASP A 83 -3.85 8.30 1.21
CA ASP A 83 -3.93 8.81 2.58
C ASP A 83 -4.79 7.85 3.42
N CYS A 84 -4.12 7.12 4.28
CA CYS A 84 -4.68 6.20 5.25
C CYS A 84 -4.43 6.62 6.68
N SER A 85 -4.06 7.88 6.92
CA SER A 85 -3.77 8.39 8.25
C SER A 85 -4.88 8.07 9.26
N THR A 86 -6.15 8.05 8.84
CA THR A 86 -7.28 7.76 9.73
C THR A 86 -7.60 6.27 9.90
N SER A 87 -7.14 5.37 9.00
CA SER A 87 -7.56 3.96 8.97
C SER A 87 -6.38 2.97 9.08
N GLY A 88 -6.50 2.02 10.00
CA GLY A 88 -5.42 1.09 10.35
C GLY A 88 -5.26 -0.15 9.47
N ASN A 89 -5.78 -0.17 8.23
CA ASN A 89 -5.64 -1.32 7.32
C ASN A 89 -5.67 -0.87 5.85
N CYS A 90 -4.50 -0.63 5.28
CA CYS A 90 -4.36 -0.19 3.90
C CYS A 90 -3.41 -1.09 3.12
N THR A 91 -3.87 -1.53 1.95
CA THR A 91 -3.07 -2.35 1.04
C THR A 91 -2.93 -1.64 -0.30
N ALA A 92 -1.70 -1.32 -0.68
CA ALA A 92 -1.40 -0.76 -2.01
C ALA A 92 -0.61 -1.76 -2.84
N SER A 93 -1.02 -1.95 -4.10
CA SER A 93 -0.31 -2.77 -5.08
C SER A 93 0.08 -1.92 -6.27
N CYS A 94 1.37 -1.92 -6.62
CA CYS A 94 1.96 -0.98 -7.56
C CYS A 94 2.76 -1.74 -8.61
N GLU A 95 2.33 -1.65 -9.86
CA GLU A 95 2.93 -2.41 -10.95
C GLU A 95 3.16 -1.56 -12.21
N ALA A 96 3.98 -2.11 -13.10
CA ALA A 96 4.17 -1.59 -14.46
C ALA A 96 4.61 -0.12 -14.49
N GLN A 97 5.69 0.19 -13.77
CA GLN A 97 6.33 1.51 -13.74
C GLN A 97 5.42 2.61 -13.19
N SER A 98 4.57 2.27 -12.24
CA SER A 98 3.74 3.21 -11.48
C SER A 98 4.50 3.84 -10.32
N THR A 99 3.97 4.94 -9.79
CA THR A 99 4.44 5.56 -8.55
C THR A 99 3.35 5.46 -7.50
N CYS A 100 3.69 4.95 -6.33
CA CYS A 100 2.80 4.86 -5.19
C CYS A 100 3.38 5.56 -3.98
N ASN A 101 2.61 6.48 -3.42
CA ASN A 101 2.90 7.15 -2.16
C ASN A 101 1.79 6.77 -1.18
N VAL A 102 2.13 6.08 -0.09
CA VAL A 102 1.20 5.64 0.94
C VAL A 102 1.57 6.30 2.25
N ASP A 103 0.67 7.14 2.74
CA ASP A 103 0.78 7.80 4.03
C ASP A 103 -0.13 7.10 5.05
N CYS A 104 0.49 6.48 6.05
CA CYS A 104 -0.14 5.83 7.18
C CYS A 104 0.42 6.39 8.50
N SER A 105 0.81 7.66 8.53
CA SER A 105 1.53 8.28 9.65
C SER A 105 0.72 8.35 10.95
N ASP A 106 -0.59 8.12 10.91
CA ASP A 106 -1.47 8.02 12.08
C ASP A 106 -2.14 6.63 12.21
N ALA A 107 -1.78 5.71 11.31
CA ALA A 107 -2.35 4.37 11.19
C ALA A 107 -1.34 3.25 11.50
N THR A 108 -1.87 2.04 11.58
CA THR A 108 -1.09 0.80 11.76
C THR A 108 -1.38 -0.16 10.62
N ASN A 109 -0.60 -1.22 10.44
CA ASN A 109 -0.86 -2.32 9.49
C ASN A 109 -1.05 -1.88 8.02
N CYS A 110 -0.20 -0.97 7.55
CA CYS A 110 -0.14 -0.67 6.12
C CYS A 110 0.77 -1.65 5.40
N ASN A 111 0.24 -2.27 4.35
CA ASN A 111 0.96 -3.20 3.50
C ASN A 111 1.12 -2.63 2.09
N MET A 112 2.30 -2.82 1.50
CA MET A 112 2.57 -2.40 0.14
C MET A 112 3.28 -3.48 -0.66
N ASP A 113 2.73 -3.80 -1.83
CA ASP A 113 3.37 -4.67 -2.80
C ASP A 113 3.79 -3.87 -4.04
N CYS A 114 5.08 -3.89 -4.34
CA CYS A 114 5.68 -3.12 -5.41
C CYS A 114 6.39 -4.03 -6.40
N ALA A 115 6.02 -3.98 -7.68
CA ALA A 115 6.59 -4.81 -8.73
C ALA A 115 6.71 -4.04 -10.05
N GLY A 116 7.26 -4.69 -11.08
CA GLY A 116 7.22 -4.15 -12.44
C GLY A 116 8.02 -2.86 -12.67
N GLY A 117 9.01 -2.55 -11.83
CA GLY A 117 9.83 -1.35 -11.97
C GLY A 117 9.15 -0.07 -11.45
N SER A 118 8.21 -0.23 -10.52
CA SER A 118 7.49 0.86 -9.87
C SER A 118 8.34 1.54 -8.78
N GLU A 119 7.93 2.75 -8.42
CA GLU A 119 8.47 3.52 -7.30
C GLU A 119 7.45 3.57 -6.17
N CYS A 120 7.89 3.23 -4.97
CA CYS A 120 7.00 2.89 -3.87
C CYS A 120 7.53 3.52 -2.58
N ASN A 121 6.75 4.45 -2.03
CA ASN A 121 7.09 5.19 -0.82
C ASN A 121 6.00 4.98 0.22
N VAL A 122 6.37 4.44 1.38
CA VAL A 122 5.47 4.23 2.52
C VAL A 122 6.02 4.98 3.72
N GLU A 123 5.15 5.73 4.37
CA GLU A 123 5.38 6.29 5.69
C GLU A 123 4.33 5.75 6.65
N CYS A 124 4.75 5.27 7.82
CA CYS A 124 3.81 4.75 8.80
C CYS A 124 4.41 4.69 10.21
N VAL A 125 3.58 4.49 11.24
CA VAL A 125 4.10 4.41 12.62
C VAL A 125 4.50 2.98 12.99
N GLU A 126 3.56 2.04 12.93
CA GLU A 126 3.76 0.70 13.49
C GLU A 126 3.20 -0.42 12.62
N ASN A 127 3.88 -1.59 12.68
CA ASN A 127 3.44 -2.86 12.10
C ASN A 127 3.19 -2.82 10.59
N CYS A 128 3.98 -2.03 9.87
CA CYS A 128 3.85 -1.93 8.43
C CYS A 128 4.69 -2.98 7.75
N GLY A 129 4.27 -3.38 6.57
CA GLY A 129 5.04 -4.30 5.78
C GLY A 129 4.86 -4.12 4.31
N GLY A 130 5.45 -5.06 3.59
CA GLY A 130 5.35 -5.08 2.16
C GLY A 130 6.40 -5.95 1.51
N ALA A 131 6.27 -6.04 0.20
CA ALA A 131 7.25 -6.67 -0.64
C ALA A 131 7.58 -5.81 -1.86
N CYS A 132 8.87 -5.74 -2.15
CA CYS A 132 9.44 -5.15 -3.34
C CYS A 132 9.97 -6.28 -4.23
N ALA A 133 9.60 -6.28 -5.50
CA ALA A 133 10.01 -7.29 -6.45
C ALA A 133 10.44 -6.70 -7.81
N GLY A 134 11.24 -7.47 -8.55
CA GLY A 134 11.60 -7.12 -9.93
C GLY A 134 12.71 -6.08 -10.01
N ASN A 135 12.43 -4.90 -10.59
CA ASN A 135 13.38 -3.78 -10.73
C ASN A 135 12.85 -2.49 -10.06
N SER A 136 12.07 -2.66 -8.99
CA SER A 136 11.37 -1.56 -8.32
C SER A 136 12.25 -0.85 -7.29
N ASN A 137 11.88 0.40 -6.96
CA ASN A 137 12.49 1.19 -5.89
C ASN A 137 11.47 1.31 -4.76
N CYS A 138 11.85 0.86 -3.56
CA CYS A 138 10.98 0.82 -2.41
C CYS A 138 11.61 1.52 -1.21
N ASN A 139 10.92 2.52 -0.68
CA ASN A 139 11.30 3.26 0.51
C ASN A 139 10.19 3.08 1.55
N LEU A 140 10.53 2.46 2.68
CA LEU A 140 9.65 2.33 3.83
C LEU A 140 10.26 3.10 5.00
N THR A 141 9.53 4.05 5.54
CA THR A 141 9.87 4.74 6.79
C THR A 141 8.87 4.31 7.85
N CYS A 142 9.36 3.86 8.99
CA CYS A 142 8.48 3.60 10.12
C CYS A 142 9.13 3.68 11.49
N ASP A 143 8.35 3.65 12.58
CA ASP A 143 8.90 3.72 13.93
C ASP A 143 9.21 2.33 14.49
N THR A 144 8.26 1.40 14.44
CA THR A 144 8.43 0.10 15.08
C THR A 144 7.70 -1.07 14.43
N GLY A 145 8.30 -2.26 14.52
CA GLY A 145 7.62 -3.51 14.20
C GLY A 145 7.44 -3.76 12.70
N CYS A 146 8.20 -3.09 11.85
CA CYS A 146 8.02 -3.18 10.40
C CYS A 146 8.84 -4.31 9.79
N GLY A 147 8.26 -4.92 8.76
CA GLY A 147 8.87 -6.03 8.04
C GLY A 147 8.78 -5.82 6.54
N PHE A 148 9.92 -5.79 5.86
CA PHE A 148 9.95 -5.54 4.41
C PHE A 148 10.71 -6.62 3.66
N SER A 149 10.15 -7.14 2.57
CA SER A 149 10.81 -8.16 1.72
C SER A 149 11.26 -7.56 0.41
N CYS A 150 12.48 -7.87 -0.02
CA CYS A 150 13.06 -7.35 -1.24
C CYS A 150 13.60 -8.49 -2.09
N THR A 151 13.02 -8.65 -3.28
CA THR A 151 13.28 -9.78 -4.16
C THR A 151 13.70 -9.31 -5.55
N GLY A 152 14.72 -9.95 -6.12
CA GLY A 152 15.21 -9.63 -7.47
C GLY A 152 16.24 -8.48 -7.50
N ASN A 153 16.08 -7.55 -8.42
CA ASN A 153 17.03 -6.44 -8.65
C ASN A 153 16.42 -5.10 -8.20
N THR A 154 15.95 -5.06 -6.96
CA THR A 154 15.25 -3.93 -6.34
C THR A 154 16.18 -3.05 -5.53
N ASN A 155 15.88 -1.75 -5.44
CA ASN A 155 16.52 -0.88 -4.46
C ASN A 155 15.56 -0.67 -3.29
N CYS A 156 15.93 -1.22 -2.14
CA CYS A 156 15.12 -1.14 -0.94
C CYS A 156 15.81 -0.35 0.15
N THR A 157 15.09 0.60 0.72
CA THR A 157 15.51 1.35 1.90
C THR A 157 14.42 1.19 2.96
N LEU A 158 14.80 0.64 4.11
CA LEU A 158 13.97 0.65 5.31
C LEU A 158 14.64 1.56 6.35
N SER A 159 13.95 2.62 6.76
CA SER A 159 14.34 3.46 7.88
C SER A 159 13.43 3.15 9.07
N CYS A 160 14.00 2.70 10.18
CA CYS A 160 13.22 2.33 11.35
C CYS A 160 13.88 2.59 12.70
N SER A 161 13.10 2.99 13.71
CA SER A 161 13.62 3.18 15.06
C SER A 161 13.96 1.87 15.77
N THR A 162 13.02 0.91 15.89
CA THR A 162 13.27 -0.37 16.60
C THR A 162 12.37 -1.52 16.14
N ASN A 163 12.70 -2.75 16.50
CA ASN A 163 11.95 -3.96 16.20
C ASN A 163 11.61 -4.18 14.71
N CYS A 164 12.48 -3.73 13.81
CA CYS A 164 12.28 -3.84 12.37
C CYS A 164 13.18 -4.89 11.73
N PHE A 165 12.76 -5.40 10.58
CA PHE A 165 13.59 -6.26 9.75
C PHE A 165 13.36 -6.03 8.25
N ILE A 166 14.42 -6.23 7.48
CA ILE A 166 14.36 -6.27 6.02
C ILE A 166 14.98 -7.56 5.51
N CYS A 167 14.30 -8.23 4.59
CA CYS A 167 14.75 -9.44 3.92
C CYS A 167 15.30 -9.09 2.54
N CYS A 168 16.61 -9.25 2.35
CA CYS A 168 17.28 -8.94 1.10
C CYS A 168 17.55 -10.23 0.31
N GLN A 169 16.68 -10.54 -0.66
CA GLN A 169 16.74 -11.74 -1.49
C GLN A 169 16.95 -11.40 -2.96
N GLY A 170 18.17 -11.12 -3.38
CA GLY A 170 18.42 -10.81 -4.79
C GLY A 170 19.77 -10.16 -5.06
N SER A 171 19.86 -9.46 -6.18
CA SER A 171 21.06 -8.74 -6.62
C SER A 171 20.98 -7.23 -6.45
N GLY A 172 19.83 -6.70 -6.03
CA GLY A 172 19.61 -5.27 -5.83
C GLY A 172 20.23 -4.71 -4.54
N GLU A 173 20.09 -3.41 -4.33
CA GLU A 173 20.57 -2.73 -3.13
C GLU A 173 19.54 -2.84 -2.00
N CYS A 174 19.99 -3.15 -0.80
CA CYS A 174 19.13 -3.34 0.36
C CYS A 174 19.76 -2.69 1.58
N SER A 175 19.19 -1.57 2.00
CA SER A 175 19.65 -0.74 3.11
C SER A 175 18.65 -0.75 4.26
N LEU A 176 19.17 -0.91 5.48
CA LEU A 176 18.44 -0.74 6.72
C LEU A 176 19.12 0.40 7.48
N ASP A 177 18.37 1.46 7.78
CA ASP A 177 18.80 2.56 8.63
C ASP A 177 18.07 2.45 9.97
N CYS A 178 18.81 2.19 11.04
CA CYS A 178 18.25 2.10 12.38
C CYS A 178 18.26 3.49 13.05
N GLY A 179 17.34 3.71 13.99
CA GLY A 179 17.33 4.91 14.83
C GLY A 179 18.65 5.12 15.59
N PRO A 180 18.86 6.32 16.16
CA PRO A 180 20.16 6.74 16.70
C PRO A 180 20.69 5.88 17.86
N ASP A 181 19.82 5.12 18.51
CA ASP A 181 20.12 4.28 19.66
C ASP A 181 20.26 2.79 19.31
N GLU A 182 20.09 2.41 18.03
CA GLU A 182 20.08 1.03 17.57
C GLU A 182 21.11 0.80 16.46
N GLU A 183 21.74 -0.39 16.45
CA GLU A 183 22.68 -0.79 15.40
C GLU A 183 22.06 -1.84 14.48
N VAL A 184 22.43 -1.79 13.20
CA VAL A 184 22.02 -2.79 12.21
C VAL A 184 22.69 -4.12 12.54
N THR A 185 21.90 -5.16 12.76
CA THR A 185 22.40 -6.53 12.92
C THR A 185 22.13 -7.32 11.65
N GLU A 186 23.17 -7.92 11.06
CA GLU A 186 23.06 -8.82 9.92
C GLU A 186 22.85 -10.27 10.39
N CYS A 187 21.84 -10.92 9.81
CA CYS A 187 21.38 -12.26 10.15
C CYS A 187 21.59 -13.22 8.98
N GLU A 188 21.47 -14.52 9.24
CA GLU A 188 21.51 -15.53 8.18
C GLU A 188 20.37 -15.34 7.16
N GLY A 189 20.62 -15.72 5.90
CA GLY A 189 19.60 -15.64 4.84
C GLY A 189 19.38 -14.24 4.25
N GLY A 190 20.30 -13.29 4.47
CA GLY A 190 20.20 -11.94 3.90
C GLY A 190 19.24 -11.03 4.65
N ILE A 191 18.98 -11.31 5.93
CA ILE A 191 18.08 -10.53 6.77
C ILE A 191 18.91 -9.49 7.52
N LYS A 192 18.41 -8.26 7.64
CA LYS A 192 18.94 -7.22 8.51
C LYS A 192 17.88 -6.81 9.52
N VAL A 193 18.26 -6.55 10.76
CA VAL A 193 17.32 -6.18 11.84
C VAL A 193 17.80 -4.97 12.65
N CYS A 194 16.85 -4.25 13.25
CA CYS A 194 17.06 -3.19 14.24
C CYS A 194 16.36 -3.55 15.55
N GLY A 195 17.06 -3.51 16.69
CA GLY A 195 16.44 -3.66 18.03
C GLY A 195 15.69 -4.97 18.30
N ARG A 196 16.02 -6.06 17.59
CA ARG A 196 15.37 -7.38 17.76
C ARG A 196 16.30 -8.54 17.44
N ASP A 197 15.89 -9.74 17.85
CA ASP A 197 16.54 -11.00 17.47
C ASP A 197 16.32 -11.32 15.98
N CYS A 198 17.30 -12.03 15.40
CA CYS A 198 17.23 -12.53 14.03
C CYS A 198 16.04 -13.48 13.85
N PRO A 199 15.06 -13.15 12.98
CA PRO A 199 13.98 -14.07 12.65
C PRO A 199 14.48 -15.24 11.80
N ALA A 200 13.67 -16.28 11.69
CA ALA A 200 13.95 -17.37 10.76
C ALA A 200 13.79 -16.87 9.30
N ALA A 201 14.60 -17.40 8.38
CA ALA A 201 14.49 -17.05 6.96
C ALA A 201 13.11 -17.36 6.35
N SER A 202 12.34 -18.27 6.95
CA SER A 202 10.96 -18.55 6.57
C SER A 202 9.96 -17.45 6.95
N GLU A 203 10.35 -16.50 7.79
CA GLU A 203 9.53 -15.34 8.18
C GLU A 203 9.69 -14.17 7.22
N CYS A 204 10.59 -14.28 6.23
CA CYS A 204 10.62 -13.33 5.14
C CYS A 204 9.31 -13.44 4.34
N PRO A 205 8.57 -12.33 4.15
CA PRO A 205 7.39 -12.32 3.32
C PRO A 205 7.73 -12.90 1.95
N ALA A 206 6.88 -13.81 1.48
CA ALA A 206 7.08 -14.47 0.19
C ALA A 206 7.13 -13.44 -0.94
N ASP A 207 7.88 -13.78 -1.99
CA ASP A 207 7.93 -13.00 -3.23
C ASP A 207 6.48 -12.79 -3.75
N PRO A 208 6.02 -11.53 -3.90
CA PRO A 208 4.66 -11.24 -4.35
C PRO A 208 4.43 -11.76 -5.78
N THR A 209 5.49 -11.96 -6.56
CA THR A 209 5.43 -12.52 -7.91
C THR A 209 5.33 -14.05 -7.94
N ALA A 210 5.50 -14.74 -6.81
CA ALA A 210 5.41 -16.20 -6.74
C ALA A 210 3.99 -16.75 -6.96
N THR A 211 2.99 -15.88 -7.12
CA THR A 211 1.57 -16.26 -7.27
C THR A 211 1.01 -15.96 -8.65
N ALA A 212 1.67 -16.37 -9.75
CA ALA A 212 1.01 -16.57 -11.04
C ALA A 212 1.88 -17.32 -12.06
N GLU A 213 2.07 -18.64 -11.90
CA GLU A 213 2.30 -19.52 -13.06
C GLU A 213 1.00 -20.30 -13.34
N PRO A 214 0.39 -20.20 -14.54
CA PRO A 214 -0.73 -21.05 -14.96
C PRO A 214 -0.31 -22.50 -15.27
#